data_AF-A0A8X6Q287-F1
#
_entry.id   AF-A0A8X6Q287-F1
#
_cell.length_a   1.000
_cell.length_b   1.000
_cell.length_c   1.000
_cell.angle_alpha   90.00
_cell.angle_beta   90.00
_cell.angle_gamma   90.00
#
_symmetry.space_group_name_H-M   'P 1'
#
loop_
_entity.id
_entity.type
_entity.pdbx_description
1 polymer ?
#
loop_
_entity_poly.entity_id
_entity_poly.type
_entity_poly.pdbx_seq_one_letter_code
_entity_poly.pdbx_strand_id
1 'polypeptide(L)'
;TAHLISKYRPRCPILCVTREAVTARQAQVYRAIIAIHFTDEKKSDFMEDVKTRIDYAINFGKKKEILSNGNIIITVTGSRPGKGGTDTIRVINVQ
;
A
#
# COMPACT_ATOMS: atom_id res chain seq x y z
N THR A 1 -5.65 -6.64 -6.02
CA THR A 1 -5.26 -5.28 -6.47
C THR A 1 -3.80 -5.17 -6.84
N ALA A 2 -2.84 -5.37 -5.91
CA ALA A 2 -1.43 -5.14 -6.20
C ALA A 2 -0.87 -5.98 -7.37
N HIS A 3 -1.30 -7.23 -7.53
CA HIS A 3 -0.96 -8.05 -8.70
C HIS A 3 -1.39 -7.41 -10.04
N LEU A 4 -2.58 -6.80 -10.10
CA LEU A 4 -3.06 -6.12 -11.31
C LEU A 4 -2.23 -4.87 -11.62
N ILE A 5 -1.75 -4.15 -10.60
CA ILE A 5 -0.83 -3.02 -10.79
C ILE A 5 0.50 -3.54 -11.35
N SER A 6 1.04 -4.63 -10.79
CA SER A 6 2.27 -5.27 -11.26
C SER A 6 2.19 -5.75 -12.71
N LYS A 7 1.01 -6.20 -13.18
CA LYS A 7 0.76 -6.59 -14.57
C LYS A 7 1.12 -5.48 -15.56
N TYR A 8 0.85 -4.22 -15.22
CA TYR A 8 1.16 -3.06 -16.07
C TYR A 8 2.62 -2.58 -15.96
N ARG A 9 3.47 -3.33 -15.23
CA ARG A 9 4.93 -3.15 -15.17
C ARG A 9 5.38 -1.70 -14.88
N PRO A 10 4.88 -1.05 -13.81
CA PRO A 10 5.37 0.28 -13.44
C PRO A 10 6.90 0.25 -13.22
N ARG A 11 7.54 1.39 -13.48
CA ARG A 11 8.99 1.57 -13.24
C ARG A 11 9.30 1.77 -11.76
N CYS A 12 8.34 2.24 -10.97
CA CYS A 12 8.46 2.43 -9.53
C CYS A 12 8.12 1.14 -8.74
N PRO A 13 8.62 1.01 -7.50
CA PRO A 13 8.20 -0.05 -6.59
C PRO A 13 6.75 0.13 -6.15
N ILE A 14 6.09 -0.99 -5.86
CA ILE A 14 4.70 -1.07 -5.37
C ILE A 14 4.73 -1.54 -3.91
N LEU A 15 4.49 -0.62 -2.99
CA LEU A 15 4.36 -0.96 -1.56
C LEU A 15 2.96 -1.53 -1.29
N CYS A 16 2.86 -2.84 -1.07
CA CYS A 16 1.59 -3.53 -0.88
C CYS A 16 1.36 -3.84 0.61
N VAL A 17 0.52 -3.05 1.27
CA VAL A 17 0.16 -3.25 2.68
C VAL A 17 -0.99 -4.24 2.81
N THR A 18 -0.81 -5.27 3.62
CA THR A 18 -1.86 -6.27 3.92
C THR A 18 -1.77 -6.75 5.37
N ARG A 19 -2.92 -7.06 5.97
CA ARG A 19 -2.98 -7.74 7.29
C ARG A 19 -2.87 -9.25 7.18
N GLU A 20 -3.14 -9.79 5.99
CA GLU A 20 -3.10 -11.23 5.75
C GLU A 20 -1.67 -11.68 5.42
N ALA A 21 -1.06 -12.45 6.34
CA ALA A 21 0.33 -12.88 6.22
C ALA A 21 0.55 -13.79 5.00
N VAL A 22 -0.43 -14.64 4.66
CA VAL A 22 -0.36 -15.50 3.47
C VAL A 22 -0.31 -14.63 2.21
N THR A 23 -1.14 -13.59 2.14
CA THR A 23 -1.17 -12.64 1.01
C THR A 23 0.16 -11.88 0.91
N ALA A 24 0.75 -11.48 2.03
CA ALA A 24 2.04 -10.80 2.02
C ALA A 24 3.14 -11.68 1.41
N ARG A 25 3.22 -12.95 1.81
CA ARG A 25 4.20 -13.90 1.26
C ARG A 25 3.97 -14.16 -0.23
N GLN A 26 2.71 -14.39 -0.63
CA GLN A 26 2.37 -14.61 -2.03
C GLN A 26 2.63 -13.38 -2.90
N ALA A 27 2.44 -12.17 -2.37
CA ALA A 27 2.63 -10.94 -3.13
C ALA A 27 4.09 -10.74 -3.59
N GLN A 28 5.07 -11.33 -2.90
CA GLN A 28 6.50 -11.23 -3.20
C GLN A 28 6.88 -11.87 -4.55
N VAL A 29 6.08 -12.79 -5.11
CA VAL A 29 6.41 -13.40 -6.43
C VAL A 29 6.13 -12.46 -7.61
N TYR A 30 5.40 -11.37 -7.39
CA TYR A 30 5.04 -10.43 -8.45
C TYR A 30 6.06 -9.31 -8.57
N ARG A 31 6.44 -8.98 -9.81
CA ARG A 31 7.44 -7.94 -10.09
C ARG A 31 7.08 -6.62 -9.41
N ALA A 32 8.10 -5.98 -8.86
CA ALA A 32 8.04 -4.66 -8.22
C ALA A 32 7.16 -4.58 -6.97
N ILE A 33 6.48 -5.65 -6.55
CA ILE A 33 5.73 -5.64 -5.30
C ILE A 33 6.67 -5.86 -4.13
N ILE A 34 6.68 -4.92 -3.20
CA ILE A 34 7.27 -5.07 -1.87
C ILE A 34 6.11 -5.23 -0.90
N ALA A 35 5.91 -6.45 -0.42
CA ALA A 35 4.80 -6.74 0.48
C ALA A 35 5.14 -6.34 1.91
N ILE A 36 4.21 -5.65 2.55
CA ILE A 36 4.30 -5.15 3.92
C ILE A 36 3.19 -5.81 4.73
N HIS A 37 3.58 -6.62 5.72
CA HIS A 37 2.64 -7.23 6.67
C HIS A 37 2.35 -6.23 7.78
N PHE A 38 1.11 -5.73 7.81
CA PHE A 38 0.63 -4.77 8.80
C PHE A 38 -0.10 -5.54 9.91
N THR A 39 0.39 -5.44 11.13
CA THR A 39 -0.11 -6.24 12.27
C THR A 39 -1.03 -5.46 13.20
N ASP A 40 -1.12 -4.14 13.06
CA ASP A 40 -1.93 -3.34 13.97
C ASP A 40 -3.42 -3.67 13.77
N GLU A 41 -4.15 -3.58 14.89
CA GLU A 41 -5.57 -3.84 14.95
C GLU A 41 -6.36 -2.95 13.99
N LYS A 42 -7.51 -3.45 13.56
CA LYS A 42 -8.39 -2.70 12.67
C LYS A 42 -9.09 -1.59 13.47
N LYS A 43 -8.96 -0.35 13.00
CA LYS A 43 -9.70 0.78 13.60
C LYS A 43 -11.19 0.71 13.24
N SER A 44 -12.02 1.28 14.12
CA SER A 44 -13.48 1.35 13.93
C SER A 44 -13.83 2.24 12.73
N ASP A 45 -13.20 3.41 12.62
CA ASP A 45 -13.30 4.24 11.42
C ASP A 45 -12.46 3.69 10.29
N PHE A 46 -13.13 3.43 9.16
CA PHE A 46 -12.50 2.85 7.98
C PHE A 46 -11.49 3.80 7.34
N MET A 47 -11.77 5.10 7.31
CA MET A 47 -10.89 6.07 6.68
C MET A 47 -9.63 6.29 7.50
N GLU A 48 -9.76 6.35 8.82
CA GLU A 48 -8.63 6.39 9.74
C GLU A 48 -7.79 5.10 9.66
N ASP A 49 -8.42 3.93 9.54
CA ASP A 49 -7.73 2.65 9.33
C ASP A 49 -6.90 2.64 8.04
N VAL A 50 -7.48 3.14 6.95
CA VAL A 50 -6.79 3.27 5.65
C VAL A 50 -5.63 4.25 5.77
N LYS A 51 -5.84 5.42 6.40
CA LYS A 51 -4.80 6.43 6.61
C LYS A 51 -3.63 5.86 7.43
N THR A 52 -3.91 5.17 8.53
CA THR A 52 -2.89 4.55 9.38
C THR A 52 -2.02 3.57 8.58
N ARG A 53 -2.63 2.78 7.68
CA ARG A 53 -1.89 1.86 6.79
C ARG A 53 -1.04 2.58 5.75
N ILE A 54 -1.53 3.69 5.20
CA ILE A 54 -0.77 4.54 4.27
C ILE A 54 0.45 5.13 4.99
N ASP A 55 0.25 5.71 6.17
CA ASP A 55 1.31 6.31 6.97
C ASP A 55 2.38 5.27 7.35
N TYR A 56 1.96 4.05 7.70
CA TYR A 56 2.88 2.93 7.93
C TYR A 56 3.72 2.60 6.69
N ALA A 57 3.10 2.56 5.50
CA ALA A 57 3.81 2.30 4.25
C ALA A 57 4.82 3.41 3.91
N ILE A 58 4.46 4.67 4.14
CA ILE A 58 5.34 5.83 3.94
C ILE A 58 6.54 5.71 4.87
N ASN A 59 6.32 5.47 6.16
CA ASN A 59 7.40 5.32 7.14
C ASN A 59 8.31 4.13 6.81
N PHE A 60 7.74 3.00 6.39
CA PHE A 60 8.51 1.86 5.89
C PHE A 60 9.35 2.24 4.66
N GLY A 61 8.76 2.95 3.69
CA GLY A 61 9.43 3.40 2.47
C GLY A 61 10.59 4.36 2.77
N LYS A 62 10.41 5.28 3.71
CA LYS A 62 11.48 6.17 4.19
C LYS A 62 12.60 5.41 4.86
N LYS A 63 12.27 4.49 5.78
CA LYS A 63 13.26 3.65 6.48
C LYS A 63 14.07 2.76 5.53
N LYS A 64 13.48 2.38 4.39
CA LYS A 64 14.13 1.59 3.35
C LYS A 64 14.79 2.43 2.25
N GLU A 65 14.83 3.76 2.41
CA GLU A 65 15.40 4.70 1.43
C GLU A 65 14.75 4.59 0.04
N ILE A 66 13.50 4.10 -0.01
CA ILE A 66 12.68 4.03 -1.23
C ILE A 66 11.99 5.37 -1.47
N LEU A 67 11.64 6.07 -0.39
CA LEU A 67 10.93 7.34 -0.41
C LEU A 67 11.72 8.39 0.38
N SER A 68 11.75 9.61 -0.15
CA SER A 68 12.27 10.79 0.52
C SER A 68 11.19 11.86 0.63
N ASN A 69 11.37 12.80 1.55
CA ASN A 69 10.47 13.96 1.66
C ASN A 69 10.44 14.72 0.32
N GLY A 70 9.26 15.19 -0.08
CA GLY A 70 9.01 15.83 -1.37
C GLY A 70 8.76 14.87 -2.53
N ASN A 71 8.88 13.55 -2.33
CA ASN A 71 8.47 12.59 -3.36
C ASN A 71 6.94 12.55 -3.49
N ILE A 72 6.48 12.36 -4.74
CA ILE A 72 5.07 12.13 -5.05
C ILE A 72 4.82 10.62 -5.05
N ILE A 73 3.79 10.19 -4.33
CA ILE A 73 3.32 8.79 -4.37
C ILE A 73 1.86 8.71 -4.80
N ILE A 74 1.50 7.56 -5.37
CA ILE A 74 0.14 7.23 -5.76
C ILE A 74 -0.39 6.21 -4.77
N THR A 75 -1.50 6.54 -4.11
CA THR A 75 -2.22 5.60 -3.25
C THR A 75 -3.41 5.01 -4.01
N VAL A 76 -3.60 3.71 -3.84
CA VAL A 76 -4.68 2.95 -4.48
C VAL A 76 -5.45 2.21 -3.40
N THR A 77 -6.68 2.64 -3.13
CA THR A 77 -7.50 2.17 -2.01
C THR A 77 -8.94 1.92 -2.45
N GLY A 78 -9.78 1.43 -1.53
CA GLY A 78 -11.23 1.38 -1.71
C GLY A 78 -11.92 2.50 -0.94
N SER A 79 -13.00 3.03 -1.47
CA SER A 79 -13.86 4.04 -0.84
C SER A 79 -14.70 3.47 0.32
N ARG A 80 -14.90 2.15 0.32
CA ARG A 80 -15.74 1.42 1.27
C ARG A 80 -15.05 0.16 1.80
N PRO A 81 -15.36 -0.29 3.04
CA PRO A 81 -14.86 -1.54 3.56
C PRO A 81 -15.46 -2.72 2.78
N GLY A 82 -14.63 -3.74 2.50
CA GLY A 82 -15.07 -4.95 1.82
C GLY A 82 -13.96 -5.57 0.96
N LYS A 83 -14.18 -6.83 0.54
CA LYS A 83 -13.30 -7.49 -0.43
C LYS A 83 -13.67 -7.04 -1.85
N GLY A 84 -12.68 -6.79 -2.70
CA GLY A 84 -12.89 -6.58 -4.14
C GLY A 84 -13.26 -5.16 -4.60
N GLY A 85 -13.25 -4.15 -3.72
CA GLY A 85 -13.71 -2.79 -4.04
C GLY A 85 -12.62 -1.72 -4.10
N THR A 86 -11.52 -1.94 -4.83
CA THR A 86 -10.54 -0.86 -5.08
C THR A 86 -11.06 0.06 -6.18
N ASP A 87 -11.40 1.30 -5.84
CA ASP A 87 -12.02 2.28 -6.74
C ASP A 87 -11.43 3.70 -6.62
N THR A 88 -10.48 3.91 -5.69
CA THR A 88 -9.97 5.24 -5.37
C THR A 88 -8.46 5.32 -5.65
N ILE A 89 -8.06 6.31 -6.43
CA ILE A 89 -6.65 6.65 -6.69
C ILE A 89 -6.41 8.09 -6.21
N ARG A 90 -5.34 8.31 -5.43
CA ARG A 90 -4.95 9.66 -4.99
C ARG A 90 -3.46 9.88 -5.19
N VAL A 91 -3.10 11.09 -5.61
CA VAL A 91 -1.73 11.57 -5.69
C VAL A 91 -1.45 12.37 -4.41
N ILE A 92 -0.40 11.99 -3.67
CA ILE A 92 -0.05 12.64 -2.41
C ILE A 92 1.46 12.94 -2.36
N ASN A 93 1.83 14.04 -1.71
CA ASN A 93 3.21 14.36 -1.41
C ASN A 93 3.63 13.72 -0.09
N VAL A 94 4.80 13.09 -0.09
CA VAL A 94 5.46 12.60 1.12
C VAL A 94 6.03 13.81 1.85
N GLN A 95 5.53 14.05 3.06
CA GLN A 95 6.06 15.07 3.99
C GLN A 95 7.13 14.47 4.87
#